data_AF-A0A5K3FHN7-F1
#
_entry.id   AF-A0A5K3FHN7-F1
#
_cell.length_a   1.000
_cell.length_b   1.000
_cell.length_c   1.000
_cell.angle_alpha   90.00
_cell.angle_beta   90.00
_cell.angle_gamma   90.00
#
_symmetry.space_group_name_H-M   'P 1'
#
loop_
_entity.id
_entity.type
_entity.pdbx_description
1 polymer ?
#
loop_
_entity_poly.entity_id
_entity_poly.type
_entity_poly.pdbx_seq_one_letter_code
_entity_poly.pdbx_strand_id
1 'polypeptide(L)'
;MALSLNPRLVKALYRRAQSRRALGKDAEAVADLKRILDIEPHNSTALKDLRIWTGDSDLRAGSVNSIFKLVDIEKAASADLHRVQISEVGTDHGPKPSGDADQKRPQNADFVSEPSPGVSGGGHRDIPQATPSAVTPMRISPTFPKCPPTNWFQMDRDLRELVPSGQTLTPIAVEYLCSIEPANYSTVIGQNLDSLCLGRLLSAISLSPTLSSVQKAERLAALAKLPRFDVAWLLAEDADREKVENLLREVSPENSDLLKRSFI
;
A
#
# COMPACT_ATOMS: atom_id res chain seq x y z
N MET A 1 -23.03 6.25 -0.29
CA MET A 1 -22.61 5.72 1.02
C MET A 1 -22.57 4.20 0.90
N ALA A 2 -21.42 3.66 0.50
CA ALA A 2 -21.22 2.24 0.22
C ALA A 2 -20.81 1.54 1.51
N LEU A 3 -21.74 0.76 2.05
CA LEU A 3 -21.63 0.03 3.31
C LEU A 3 -20.36 -0.83 3.31
N SER A 4 -19.56 -0.64 4.34
CA SER A 4 -18.31 -1.33 4.62
C SER A 4 -18.51 -2.85 4.63
N LEU A 5 -18.25 -3.48 3.49
CA LEU A 5 -18.18 -4.94 3.37
C LEU A 5 -17.01 -5.41 4.24
N ASN A 6 -17.28 -6.34 5.16
CA ASN A 6 -16.30 -6.81 6.14
C ASN A 6 -14.99 -7.24 5.45
N PRO A 7 -13.87 -6.49 5.60
CA PRO A 7 -12.60 -6.83 4.93
C PRO A 7 -12.04 -8.19 5.38
N ARG A 8 -12.53 -8.70 6.52
CA ARG A 8 -12.23 -10.04 7.04
C ARG A 8 -12.87 -11.16 6.20
N LEU A 9 -14.01 -10.91 5.54
CA LEU A 9 -14.70 -11.91 4.73
C LEU A 9 -13.93 -12.20 3.43
N VAL A 10 -13.50 -11.15 2.71
CA VAL A 10 -12.71 -11.28 1.47
C VAL A 10 -11.38 -12.00 1.71
N LYS A 11 -10.65 -11.59 2.76
CA LYS A 11 -9.38 -12.24 3.14
C LYS A 11 -9.56 -13.70 3.54
N ALA A 12 -10.64 -14.04 4.24
CA ALA A 12 -10.94 -15.41 4.63
C ALA A 12 -11.29 -16.30 3.43
N LEU A 13 -12.12 -15.80 2.51
CA LEU A 13 -12.45 -16.49 1.26
C LEU A 13 -11.20 -16.74 0.42
N TYR A 14 -10.31 -15.75 0.32
CA TYR A 14 -9.08 -15.87 -0.44
C TYR A 14 -8.14 -16.93 0.15
N ARG A 15 -7.93 -16.91 1.47
CA ARG A 15 -7.13 -17.94 2.15
C ARG A 15 -7.73 -19.34 1.96
N ARG A 16 -9.05 -19.47 2.04
CA ARG A 16 -9.75 -20.75 1.80
C ARG A 16 -9.56 -21.25 0.36
N ALA A 17 -9.61 -20.34 -0.62
CA ALA A 17 -9.35 -20.66 -2.03
C ALA A 17 -7.93 -21.24 -2.21
N GLN A 18 -6.92 -20.59 -1.62
CA GLN A 18 -5.53 -21.08 -1.66
C GLN A 18 -5.37 -22.44 -0.99
N SER A 19 -5.99 -22.67 0.17
CA SER A 19 -5.96 -23.97 0.83
C SER A 19 -6.62 -25.06 -0.01
N ARG A 20 -7.75 -24.76 -0.69
CA ARG A 20 -8.43 -25.71 -1.58
C ARG A 20 -7.61 -26.03 -2.82
N ARG A 21 -6.93 -25.03 -3.40
CA ARG A 21 -5.98 -25.21 -4.49
C ARG A 21 -4.83 -26.14 -4.10
N ALA A 22 -4.28 -25.97 -2.90
CA ALA A 22 -3.24 -26.86 -2.36
C ALA A 22 -3.74 -28.31 -2.15
N LEU A 23 -5.06 -28.50 -1.96
CA LEU A 23 -5.70 -29.80 -1.83
C LEU A 23 -6.18 -30.39 -3.18
N GLY A 24 -5.85 -29.76 -4.31
CA GLY A 24 -6.30 -30.18 -5.65
C GLY A 24 -7.80 -29.94 -5.93
N LYS A 25 -8.49 -29.20 -5.06
CA LYS A 25 -9.91 -28.86 -5.17
C LYS A 25 -10.09 -27.57 -5.96
N ASP A 26 -9.74 -27.66 -7.23
CA ASP A 26 -9.61 -26.51 -8.13
C ASP A 26 -10.94 -25.81 -8.41
N ALA A 27 -12.01 -26.59 -8.58
CA ALA A 27 -13.35 -26.06 -8.83
C ALA A 27 -13.86 -25.23 -7.63
N GLU A 28 -13.66 -25.71 -6.41
CA GLU A 28 -14.08 -25.02 -5.19
C GLU A 28 -13.18 -23.81 -4.87
N ALA A 29 -11.91 -23.86 -5.25
CA ALA A 29 -11.00 -22.72 -5.14
C ALA A 29 -11.44 -21.57 -6.07
N VAL A 30 -11.79 -21.89 -7.32
CA VAL A 30 -12.33 -20.91 -8.28
C VAL A 30 -13.68 -20.35 -7.81
N ALA A 31 -14.55 -21.19 -7.22
CA ALA A 31 -15.83 -20.73 -6.67
C ALA A 31 -15.66 -19.72 -5.51
N ASP A 32 -14.62 -19.87 -4.70
CA ASP A 32 -14.29 -18.90 -3.65
C ASP A 32 -13.75 -17.58 -4.22
N LEU A 33 -12.95 -17.63 -5.29
CA LEU A 33 -12.52 -16.42 -6.00
C LEU A 33 -13.68 -15.68 -6.66
N LYS A 34 -14.66 -16.39 -7.23
CA LYS A 34 -15.87 -15.77 -7.80
C LYS A 34 -16.66 -15.02 -6.73
N ARG A 35 -16.83 -15.59 -5.53
CA ARG A 35 -17.47 -14.91 -4.39
C ARG A 35 -16.72 -13.65 -3.95
N ILE A 36 -15.40 -13.63 -4.07
CA ILE A 36 -14.62 -12.41 -3.81
C ILE A 36 -14.97 -11.33 -4.83
N LEU A 37 -15.11 -11.68 -6.11
CA LEU A 37 -15.47 -10.75 -7.17
C LEU A 37 -16.94 -10.31 -7.08
N ASP A 38 -17.82 -11.13 -6.52
CA ASP A 38 -19.21 -10.74 -6.22
C ASP A 38 -19.27 -9.64 -5.14
N ILE A 39 -18.33 -9.65 -4.19
CA ILE A 39 -18.22 -8.66 -3.11
C ILE A 39 -17.41 -7.44 -3.55
N GLU A 40 -16.28 -7.68 -4.23
CA GLU A 40 -15.35 -6.67 -4.74
C GLU A 40 -15.09 -6.90 -6.25
N PRO A 41 -15.95 -6.35 -7.13
CA PRO A 41 -15.84 -6.55 -8.58
C PRO A 41 -14.52 -6.05 -9.19
N HIS A 42 -13.80 -5.18 -8.48
CA HIS A 42 -12.53 -4.58 -8.91
C HIS A 42 -11.32 -5.18 -8.18
N ASN A 43 -11.46 -6.35 -7.54
CA ASN A 43 -10.36 -7.01 -6.85
C ASN A 43 -9.34 -7.58 -7.86
N SER A 44 -8.25 -6.83 -8.08
CA SER A 44 -7.20 -7.19 -9.04
C SER A 44 -6.49 -8.51 -8.72
N THR A 45 -6.40 -8.89 -7.44
CA THR A 45 -5.77 -10.13 -7.00
C THR A 45 -6.64 -11.33 -7.38
N ALA A 46 -7.93 -11.30 -7.06
CA ALA A 46 -8.86 -12.37 -7.40
C ALA A 46 -9.01 -12.54 -8.92
N LEU A 47 -9.01 -11.45 -9.70
CA LEU A 47 -9.04 -11.51 -11.17
C LEU A 47 -7.80 -12.19 -11.76
N LYS A 48 -6.60 -11.85 -11.27
CA LYS A 48 -5.34 -12.45 -11.72
C LYS A 48 -5.30 -13.93 -11.41
N ASP A 49 -5.59 -14.30 -10.16
CA ASP A 49 -5.54 -15.69 -9.72
C ASP A 49 -6.58 -16.55 -10.44
N LEU A 50 -7.79 -16.01 -10.65
CA LEU A 50 -8.82 -16.73 -11.40
C LEU A 50 -8.38 -16.97 -12.84
N ARG A 51 -7.80 -15.96 -13.52
CA ARG A 51 -7.24 -16.11 -14.87
C ARG A 51 -6.12 -17.15 -14.93
N ILE A 52 -5.24 -17.18 -13.92
CA ILE A 52 -4.15 -18.17 -13.85
C ILE A 52 -4.70 -19.58 -13.62
N TRP A 53 -5.76 -19.73 -12.81
CA TRP A 53 -6.26 -21.05 -12.42
C TRP A 53 -7.24 -21.67 -13.43
N THR A 54 -8.01 -20.85 -14.15
CA THR A 54 -8.94 -21.32 -15.18
C THR A 54 -8.36 -21.25 -16.59
N GLY A 55 -7.32 -20.45 -16.82
CA GLY A 55 -6.77 -20.18 -18.15
C GLY A 55 -7.71 -19.39 -19.05
N ASP A 56 -8.83 -18.90 -18.50
CA ASP A 56 -9.88 -18.23 -19.27
C ASP A 56 -9.59 -16.73 -19.38
N SER A 57 -9.59 -16.22 -20.61
CA SER A 57 -9.27 -14.84 -20.94
C SER A 57 -10.51 -13.93 -20.98
N ASP A 58 -11.71 -14.51 -21.02
CA ASP A 58 -12.98 -13.81 -21.22
C ASP A 58 -13.64 -13.32 -19.91
N LEU A 59 -12.81 -12.95 -18.94
CA LEU A 59 -13.28 -12.45 -17.64
C LEU A 59 -13.64 -10.96 -17.76
N ARG A 60 -14.78 -10.66 -18.39
CA ARG A 60 -15.32 -9.31 -18.40
C ARG A 60 -15.82 -8.94 -17.00
N ALA A 61 -15.16 -7.95 -16.40
CA ALA A 61 -15.72 -7.15 -15.32
C ALA A 61 -17.06 -6.58 -15.81
N GLY A 62 -18.18 -7.04 -15.23
CA GLY A 62 -19.51 -6.44 -15.45
C GLY A 62 -20.62 -7.34 -15.97
N SER A 63 -20.71 -8.62 -15.59
CA SER A 63 -21.94 -9.39 -15.85
C SER A 63 -22.36 -10.35 -14.73
N VAL A 64 -22.39 -9.85 -13.49
CA VAL A 64 -23.26 -10.40 -12.44
C VAL A 64 -23.89 -9.26 -11.62
N ASN A 65 -24.48 -8.31 -12.33
CA ASN A 65 -25.68 -7.65 -11.81
C ASN A 65 -26.91 -8.46 -12.29
N SER A 66 -26.96 -9.72 -11.83
CA SER A 66 -28.23 -10.35 -11.47
C SER A 66 -28.37 -10.04 -9.98
N ILE A 67 -28.56 -8.76 -9.64
CA ILE A 67 -29.88 -8.27 -9.20
C ILE A 67 -30.59 -9.36 -8.40
N PHE A 68 -30.66 -9.19 -7.09
CA PHE A 68 -31.92 -9.38 -6.37
C PHE A 68 -32.84 -10.52 -6.86
N LYS A 69 -32.33 -11.76 -6.99
CA LYS A 69 -33.19 -12.94 -6.82
C LYS A 69 -33.42 -13.14 -5.32
N LEU A 70 -34.04 -12.13 -4.74
CA LEU A 70 -34.66 -12.11 -3.43
C LEU A 70 -36.05 -11.53 -3.70
N VAL A 71 -37.07 -12.35 -3.46
CA VAL A 71 -38.43 -12.04 -2.96
C VAL A 71 -39.44 -13.02 -3.58
N ASP A 72 -40.04 -13.86 -2.74
CA ASP A 72 -41.24 -14.63 -3.04
C ASP A 72 -42.40 -13.68 -3.39
N ILE A 73 -42.96 -13.83 -4.60
CA ILE A 73 -44.04 -13.02 -5.17
C ILE A 73 -45.43 -13.50 -4.68
N GLU A 74 -45.55 -14.04 -3.47
CA GLU A 74 -46.87 -14.37 -2.92
C GLU A 74 -47.47 -13.27 -2.03
N LYS A 75 -46.71 -12.19 -1.71
CA LYS A 75 -47.13 -11.23 -0.68
C LYS A 75 -47.25 -9.76 -1.10
N ALA A 76 -47.17 -9.42 -2.38
CA ALA A 76 -47.23 -8.03 -2.87
C ALA A 76 -48.41 -7.75 -3.82
N ALA A 77 -49.52 -8.47 -3.68
CA ALA A 77 -50.78 -8.14 -4.33
C ALA A 77 -51.56 -7.11 -3.48
N SER A 78 -51.17 -5.83 -3.55
CA SER A 78 -52.05 -4.65 -3.39
C SER A 78 -51.23 -3.39 -3.08
N ALA A 79 -50.75 -2.70 -4.10
CA ALA A 79 -50.48 -1.26 -3.98
C ALA A 79 -50.49 -0.64 -5.38
N ASP A 80 -51.50 0.22 -5.56
CA ASP A 80 -51.88 0.95 -6.76
C ASP A 80 -50.81 2.01 -7.12
N LEU A 81 -50.05 1.78 -8.19
CA LEU A 81 -48.99 2.69 -8.66
C LEU A 81 -49.52 3.54 -9.81
N HIS A 82 -49.82 4.82 -9.53
CA HIS A 82 -50.23 5.81 -10.53
C HIS A 82 -49.04 6.38 -11.30
N ARG A 83 -49.23 6.58 -12.62
CA ARG A 83 -48.23 7.10 -13.57
C ARG A 83 -48.16 8.63 -13.50
N VAL A 84 -47.02 9.18 -13.11
CA VAL A 84 -46.74 10.62 -13.17
C VAL A 84 -46.49 11.03 -14.64
N GLN A 85 -47.23 12.01 -15.15
CA GLN A 85 -46.94 12.63 -16.45
C GLN A 85 -45.91 13.75 -16.29
N ILE A 86 -44.93 13.80 -17.19
CA ILE A 86 -43.94 14.88 -17.29
C ILE A 86 -44.29 15.71 -18.53
N SER A 87 -44.55 17.00 -18.35
CA SER A 87 -44.80 17.96 -19.43
C SER A 87 -43.49 18.59 -19.93
N GLU A 88 -43.39 18.71 -21.24
CA GLU A 88 -42.30 19.31 -22.02
C GLU A 88 -42.38 20.84 -21.96
N VAL A 89 -41.27 21.52 -21.65
CA VAL A 89 -41.12 22.98 -21.85
C VAL A 89 -39.93 23.19 -22.76
N GLY A 90 -40.23 23.40 -24.04
CA GLY A 90 -39.26 23.78 -25.05
C GLY A 90 -38.89 25.25 -24.93
N THR A 91 -37.59 25.54 -25.01
CA THR A 91 -37.11 26.72 -25.73
C THR A 91 -36.12 26.23 -26.76
N ASP A 92 -36.64 26.22 -27.98
CA ASP A 92 -36.03 26.02 -29.28
C ASP A 92 -34.81 26.94 -29.49
N HIS A 93 -33.84 26.48 -30.28
CA HIS A 93 -33.25 27.15 -31.46
C HIS A 93 -32.08 26.27 -31.97
N GLY A 94 -32.35 25.49 -33.03
CA GLY A 94 -31.36 24.75 -33.82
C GLY A 94 -30.51 25.66 -34.74
N PRO A 95 -29.84 25.14 -35.81
CA PRO A 95 -30.03 23.84 -36.47
C PRO A 95 -28.75 22.98 -36.71
N LYS A 96 -28.99 21.70 -37.02
CA LYS A 96 -28.05 20.69 -37.59
C LYS A 96 -27.76 21.00 -39.08
N PRO A 97 -26.82 20.32 -39.79
CA PRO A 97 -26.98 18.93 -40.30
C PRO A 97 -25.68 18.07 -40.14
N SER A 98 -25.70 16.78 -39.77
CA SER A 98 -25.94 15.52 -40.53
C SER A 98 -24.94 15.18 -41.66
N GLY A 99 -24.42 13.93 -41.64
CA GLY A 99 -23.70 13.25 -42.74
C GLY A 99 -22.46 12.51 -42.22
N ASP A 100 -22.47 11.22 -41.89
CA ASP A 100 -22.39 10.01 -42.76
C ASP A 100 -21.13 9.88 -43.63
N ALA A 101 -20.65 8.62 -43.73
CA ALA A 101 -19.70 8.05 -44.69
C ALA A 101 -18.17 8.24 -44.51
N ASP A 102 -17.54 7.10 -44.21
CA ASP A 102 -16.56 6.40 -45.06
C ASP A 102 -15.21 7.04 -45.48
N GLN A 103 -14.17 6.23 -45.25
CA GLN A 103 -12.98 6.02 -46.09
C GLN A 103 -11.84 7.05 -46.23
N LYS A 104 -10.65 6.44 -46.27
CA LYS A 104 -9.39 6.81 -46.96
C LYS A 104 -8.33 7.65 -46.23
N ARG A 105 -7.24 6.93 -45.94
CA ARG A 105 -5.81 7.30 -46.11
C ARG A 105 -5.57 8.11 -47.41
N PRO A 106 -4.66 9.09 -47.47
CA PRO A 106 -3.29 8.91 -48.02
C PRO A 106 -2.19 9.54 -47.12
N GLN A 107 -0.92 9.07 -47.09
CA GLN A 107 0.24 9.46 -47.94
C GLN A 107 0.52 10.98 -47.92
N ASN A 108 1.73 11.54 -47.84
CA ASN A 108 3.13 11.12 -47.96
C ASN A 108 4.00 12.32 -47.48
N ALA A 109 5.29 12.07 -47.25
CA ALA A 109 6.47 12.96 -47.47
C ALA A 109 7.44 12.84 -46.28
N ASP A 110 8.75 12.71 -46.42
CA ASP A 110 9.65 12.38 -47.52
C ASP A 110 11.07 12.34 -46.92
N PHE A 111 11.97 11.62 -47.60
CA PHE A 111 13.44 11.77 -47.57
C PHE A 111 14.26 11.18 -46.39
N VAL A 112 14.99 10.05 -46.55
CA VAL A 112 16.28 9.80 -47.29
C VAL A 112 17.48 10.33 -46.50
N SER A 113 18.60 9.66 -46.24
CA SER A 113 19.13 8.33 -46.57
C SER A 113 20.45 8.11 -45.80
N GLU A 114 20.67 6.88 -45.29
CA GLU A 114 21.89 6.02 -45.38
C GLU A 114 23.31 6.55 -45.04
N PRO A 115 24.37 5.70 -44.97
CA PRO A 115 24.44 4.25 -45.24
C PRO A 115 25.14 3.38 -44.17
N SER A 116 24.92 2.07 -44.29
CA SER A 116 25.79 1.00 -43.76
C SER A 116 26.86 0.61 -44.80
N PRO A 117 27.87 -0.20 -44.44
CA PRO A 117 27.94 -1.57 -44.98
C PRO A 117 28.32 -2.60 -43.88
N GLY A 118 27.72 -3.79 -43.82
CA GLY A 118 28.11 -5.02 -44.55
C GLY A 118 29.21 -5.77 -43.78
N VAL A 119 29.13 -7.05 -43.37
CA VAL A 119 28.95 -8.26 -44.20
C VAL A 119 28.86 -9.51 -43.28
N SER A 120 27.96 -10.42 -43.69
CA SER A 120 27.92 -11.90 -43.68
C SER A 120 28.71 -12.79 -42.71
N GLY A 121 28.06 -13.90 -42.32
CA GLY A 121 28.71 -15.21 -42.14
C GLY A 121 27.98 -16.14 -41.16
N GLY A 122 27.34 -17.20 -41.65
CA GLY A 122 26.55 -18.14 -40.85
C GLY A 122 27.26 -19.43 -40.43
N GLY A 123 26.57 -20.23 -39.61
CA GLY A 123 26.65 -21.70 -39.65
C GLY A 123 27.21 -22.45 -38.42
N HIS A 124 26.30 -23.18 -37.76
CA HIS A 124 26.44 -24.47 -37.07
C HIS A 124 27.08 -24.62 -35.67
N ARG A 125 26.21 -25.13 -34.77
CA ARG A 125 26.35 -26.25 -33.81
C ARG A 125 27.72 -26.49 -33.17
N ASP A 126 27.78 -26.38 -31.84
CA ASP A 126 28.22 -27.46 -30.94
C ASP A 126 28.00 -27.08 -29.46
N ILE A 127 27.55 -28.05 -28.67
CA ILE A 127 27.58 -28.02 -27.19
C ILE A 127 28.81 -28.85 -26.80
N PRO A 128 29.73 -28.32 -25.96
CA PRO A 128 29.96 -28.99 -24.68
C PRO A 128 30.26 -28.05 -23.51
N GLN A 129 29.47 -28.22 -22.44
CA GLN A 129 29.89 -28.34 -21.04
C GLN A 129 30.90 -27.31 -20.48
N ALA A 130 30.39 -26.30 -19.78
CA ALA A 130 31.16 -25.46 -18.85
C ALA A 130 30.74 -25.75 -17.39
N THR A 131 31.75 -25.88 -16.55
CA THR A 131 31.75 -26.13 -15.10
C THR A 131 31.10 -24.99 -14.29
N PRO A 132 30.67 -25.24 -13.04
CA PRO A 132 29.97 -24.26 -12.22
C PRO A 132 30.96 -23.28 -11.60
N SER A 133 31.19 -22.15 -12.26
CA SER A 133 31.88 -21.01 -11.65
C SER A 133 30.91 -20.24 -10.77
N ALA A 134 31.18 -20.31 -9.47
CA ALA A 134 30.60 -19.59 -8.35
C ALA A 134 29.81 -18.32 -8.73
N VAL A 135 28.50 -18.38 -8.51
CA VAL A 135 27.65 -17.20 -8.43
C VAL A 135 28.04 -16.47 -7.15
N THR A 136 28.92 -15.47 -7.26
CA THR A 136 29.16 -14.52 -6.17
C THR A 136 27.83 -13.84 -5.86
N PRO A 137 27.27 -13.98 -4.65
CA PRO A 137 26.07 -13.24 -4.31
C PRO A 137 26.44 -11.76 -4.34
N MET A 138 25.76 -10.99 -5.19
CA MET A 138 25.83 -9.53 -5.16
C MET A 138 25.49 -9.09 -3.73
N ARG A 139 26.51 -8.59 -3.04
CA ARG A 139 26.36 -7.93 -1.75
C ARG A 139 25.57 -6.65 -2.02
N ILE A 140 24.28 -6.67 -1.73
CA ILE A 140 23.42 -5.49 -1.74
C ILE A 140 23.99 -4.56 -0.66
N SER A 141 24.70 -3.52 -1.07
CA SER A 141 25.13 -2.47 -0.15
C SER A 141 23.88 -1.73 0.34
N PRO A 142 23.72 -1.49 1.65
CA PRO A 142 22.56 -0.79 2.16
C PRO A 142 22.52 0.60 1.53
N THR A 143 21.54 0.81 0.65
CA THR A 143 21.38 2.09 -0.02
C THR A 143 20.73 3.02 0.99
N PHE A 144 21.51 3.96 1.51
CA PHE A 144 21.04 4.97 2.48
C PHE A 144 19.75 5.63 1.97
N PRO A 145 18.63 5.58 2.72
CA PRO A 145 17.45 6.35 2.36
C PRO A 145 17.77 7.84 2.53
N LYS A 146 17.98 8.54 1.41
CA LYS A 146 18.35 9.96 1.38
C LYS A 146 17.22 10.91 1.79
N CYS A 147 16.01 10.40 1.98
CA CYS A 147 14.82 11.18 2.26
C CYS A 147 14.14 10.67 3.53
N PRO A 148 13.50 11.55 4.32
CA PRO A 148 12.73 11.13 5.48
C PRO A 148 11.58 10.19 5.04
N PRO A 149 11.21 9.20 5.88
CA PRO A 149 10.13 8.29 5.56
C PRO A 149 8.82 9.04 5.35
N THR A 150 8.11 8.69 4.28
CA THR A 150 6.79 9.25 3.96
C THR A 150 5.65 8.49 4.65
N ASN A 151 5.89 7.22 5.03
CA ASN A 151 4.89 6.35 5.65
C ASN A 151 5.52 5.31 6.58
N TRP A 152 4.71 4.71 7.45
CA TRP A 152 5.12 3.69 8.41
C TRP A 152 5.86 2.52 7.78
N PHE A 153 5.34 1.96 6.67
CA PHE A 153 5.90 0.75 6.07
C PHE A 153 7.28 0.99 5.46
N GLN A 154 7.50 2.18 4.90
CA GLN A 154 8.80 2.65 4.45
C GLN A 154 9.77 2.72 5.64
N MET A 155 9.35 3.35 6.74
CA MET A 155 10.16 3.44 7.95
C MET A 155 10.50 2.07 8.52
N ASP A 156 9.52 1.17 8.67
CA ASP A 156 9.73 -0.18 9.22
C ASP A 156 10.66 -1.02 8.32
N ARG A 157 10.49 -0.95 7.00
CA ARG A 157 11.39 -1.65 6.06
C ARG A 157 12.82 -1.13 6.16
N ASP A 158 12.99 0.18 6.13
CA ASP A 158 14.31 0.80 6.17
C ASP A 158 14.99 0.51 7.51
N LEU A 159 14.25 0.55 8.63
CA LEU A 159 14.79 0.16 9.94
C LEU A 159 15.21 -1.30 10.03
N ARG A 160 14.52 -2.23 9.35
CA ARG A 160 14.94 -3.65 9.29
C ARG A 160 16.26 -3.82 8.53
N GLU A 161 16.49 -3.02 7.51
CA GLU A 161 17.74 -3.03 6.75
C GLU A 161 18.88 -2.35 7.54
N LEU A 162 18.57 -1.26 8.25
CA LEU A 162 19.54 -0.49 9.04
C LEU A 162 19.86 -1.12 10.41
N VAL A 163 19.01 -2.05 10.89
CA VAL A 163 19.18 -2.76 12.17
C VAL A 163 19.08 -4.28 11.95
N PRO A 164 20.10 -4.93 11.35
CA PRO A 164 20.04 -6.35 10.99
C PRO A 164 20.00 -7.30 12.19
N SER A 165 20.50 -6.86 13.36
CA SER A 165 20.71 -7.70 14.55
C SER A 165 19.71 -7.42 15.69
N GLY A 166 18.63 -6.69 15.40
CA GLY A 166 17.41 -6.69 16.23
C GLY A 166 17.39 -5.79 17.48
N GLN A 167 18.51 -5.31 18.01
CA GLN A 167 18.48 -4.53 19.28
C GLN A 167 19.11 -3.14 19.23
N THR A 168 20.30 -2.98 18.65
CA THR A 168 21.01 -1.69 18.74
C THR A 168 20.79 -0.83 17.51
N LEU A 169 20.34 0.41 17.71
CA LEU A 169 20.26 1.39 16.62
C LEU A 169 21.65 1.73 16.12
N THR A 170 21.85 1.60 14.81
CA THR A 170 23.05 2.10 14.15
C THR A 170 23.02 3.63 14.10
N PRO A 171 24.17 4.32 14.06
CA PRO A 171 24.20 5.79 13.93
C PRO A 171 23.41 6.30 12.72
N ILE A 172 23.42 5.53 11.64
CA ILE A 172 22.63 5.79 10.41
C ILE A 172 21.13 5.72 10.70
N ALA A 173 20.67 4.73 11.46
CA ALA A 173 19.26 4.64 11.87
C ALA A 173 18.84 5.80 12.80
N VAL A 174 19.75 6.27 13.66
CA VAL A 174 19.51 7.43 14.53
C VAL A 174 19.32 8.69 13.68
N GLU A 175 20.21 8.96 12.73
CA GLU A 175 20.10 10.09 11.81
C GLU A 175 18.80 10.01 10.99
N TYR A 176 18.46 8.84 10.46
CA TYR A 176 17.23 8.59 9.72
C TYR A 176 15.97 8.86 10.54
N LEU A 177 15.89 8.37 11.78
CA LEU A 177 14.74 8.63 12.67
C LEU A 177 14.64 10.10 13.07
N CYS A 178 15.80 10.76 13.26
CA CYS A 178 15.84 12.19 13.56
C CYS A 178 15.49 13.07 12.34
N SER A 179 15.61 12.55 11.11
CA SER A 179 15.22 13.28 9.89
C SER A 179 13.72 13.54 9.79
N ILE A 180 12.89 12.76 10.50
CA ILE A 180 11.43 12.91 10.50
C ILE A 180 11.07 14.14 11.33
N GLU A 181 10.36 15.12 10.77
CA GLU A 181 9.90 16.28 11.55
C GLU A 181 8.76 15.90 12.53
N PRO A 182 8.66 16.56 13.70
CA PRO A 182 7.61 16.27 14.68
C PRO A 182 6.18 16.38 14.12
N ALA A 183 5.95 17.32 13.19
CA ALA A 183 4.66 17.49 12.51
C ALA A 183 4.24 16.26 11.69
N ASN A 184 5.22 15.47 11.21
CA ASN A 184 5.00 14.29 10.38
C ASN A 184 4.90 13.00 11.20
N TYR A 185 5.03 13.04 12.53
CA TYR A 185 4.88 11.83 13.35
C TYR A 185 3.49 11.20 13.20
N SER A 186 2.44 12.00 13.14
CA SER A 186 1.08 11.48 12.97
C SER A 186 0.85 10.87 11.59
N THR A 187 1.52 11.36 10.54
CA THR A 187 1.35 10.87 9.17
C THR A 187 2.22 9.62 8.92
N VAL A 188 3.44 9.62 9.44
CA VAL A 188 4.39 8.53 9.27
C VAL A 188 4.05 7.37 10.21
N ILE A 189 3.90 7.62 11.51
CA ILE A 189 3.69 6.56 12.51
C ILE A 189 2.20 6.24 12.65
N GLY A 190 1.40 7.29 12.84
CA GLY A 190 -0.05 7.16 13.01
C GLY A 190 -0.42 6.11 14.05
N GLN A 191 -1.31 5.17 13.67
CA GLN A 191 -1.83 4.10 14.55
C GLN A 191 -0.85 2.93 14.78
N ASN A 192 0.34 2.99 14.21
CA ASN A 192 1.31 1.88 14.24
C ASN A 192 2.34 2.01 15.36
N LEU A 193 2.19 2.99 16.25
CA LEU A 193 3.07 3.14 17.41
C LEU A 193 2.93 1.92 18.32
N ASP A 194 4.04 1.20 18.50
CA ASP A 194 4.20 0.10 19.44
C ASP A 194 5.36 0.37 20.40
N SER A 195 5.51 -0.47 21.44
CA SER A 195 6.57 -0.30 22.45
C SER A 195 7.96 -0.30 21.84
N LEU A 196 8.21 -1.18 20.85
CA LEU A 196 9.51 -1.30 20.22
C LEU A 196 9.87 -0.07 19.39
N CYS A 197 8.91 0.46 18.62
CA CYS A 197 9.09 1.69 17.87
C CYS A 197 9.28 2.89 18.79
N LEU A 198 8.49 2.98 19.87
CA LEU A 198 8.65 4.02 20.87
C LEU A 198 10.06 3.99 21.47
N GLY A 199 10.52 2.82 21.93
CA GLY A 199 11.87 2.65 22.48
C GLY A 199 12.97 3.02 21.48
N ARG A 200 12.79 2.69 20.20
CA ARG A 200 13.73 3.08 19.12
C ARG A 200 13.73 4.60 18.89
N LEU A 201 12.57 5.24 18.87
CA LEU A 201 12.47 6.70 18.70
C LEU A 201 13.11 7.44 19.88
N LEU A 202 12.83 6.99 21.11
CA LEU A 202 13.44 7.55 22.32
C LEU A 202 14.96 7.39 22.32
N SER A 203 15.44 6.20 21.94
CA SER A 203 16.86 5.93 21.81
C SER A 203 17.52 6.80 20.74
N ALA A 204 16.86 7.03 19.60
CA ALA A 204 17.36 7.94 18.57
C ALA A 204 17.44 9.40 19.04
N ILE A 205 16.42 9.88 19.77
CA ILE A 205 16.41 11.25 20.32
C ILE A 205 17.52 11.44 21.37
N SER A 206 17.77 10.42 22.20
CA SER A 206 18.82 10.43 23.21
C SER A 206 20.23 10.37 22.60
N LEU A 207 20.44 9.51 21.60
CA LEU A 207 21.75 9.31 20.97
C LEU A 207 22.10 10.37 19.92
N SER A 208 21.15 11.20 19.50
CA SER A 208 21.40 12.19 18.46
C SER A 208 22.25 13.36 18.96
N PRO A 209 23.43 13.61 18.36
CA PRO A 209 24.26 14.76 18.70
C PRO A 209 23.80 16.06 18.04
N THR A 210 22.86 16.00 17.08
CA THR A 210 22.45 17.15 16.27
C THR A 210 21.22 17.87 16.80
N LEU A 211 20.46 17.24 17.71
CA LEU A 211 19.22 17.80 18.24
C LEU A 211 19.49 18.74 19.42
N SER A 212 18.96 19.95 19.33
CA SER A 212 18.95 20.89 20.46
C SER A 212 17.96 20.45 21.55
N SER A 213 18.16 20.94 22.78
CA SER A 213 17.26 20.70 23.92
C SER A 213 15.79 20.99 23.57
N VAL A 214 15.52 22.06 22.81
CA VAL A 214 14.18 22.43 22.36
C VAL A 214 13.62 21.40 21.37
N GLN A 215 14.42 20.98 20.38
CA GLN A 215 14.00 19.99 19.39
C GLN A 215 13.71 18.62 20.02
N LYS A 216 14.49 18.22 21.03
CA LYS A 216 14.22 17.00 21.80
C LYS A 216 12.85 17.10 22.50
N ALA A 217 12.56 18.25 23.14
CA ALA A 217 11.29 18.49 23.80
C ALA A 217 10.08 18.46 22.84
N GLU A 218 10.19 19.14 21.69
CA GLU A 218 9.15 19.15 20.66
C GLU A 218 8.83 17.74 20.15
N ARG A 219 9.86 16.92 19.95
CA ARG A 219 9.72 15.53 19.51
C ARG A 219 9.03 14.68 20.56
N LEU A 220 9.44 14.78 21.83
CA LEU A 220 8.78 14.08 22.92
C LEU A 220 7.31 14.49 23.06
N ALA A 221 7.02 15.78 22.94
CA ALA A 221 5.65 16.30 22.98
C ALA A 221 4.81 15.81 21.79
N ALA A 222 5.41 15.69 20.60
CA ALA A 222 4.75 15.15 19.43
C ALA A 222 4.49 13.64 19.56
N LEU A 223 5.43 12.88 20.13
CA LEU A 223 5.24 11.44 20.41
C LEU A 223 4.11 11.20 21.40
N ALA A 224 4.03 11.99 22.46
CA ALA A 224 2.97 11.90 23.46
C ALA A 224 1.55 12.15 22.89
N LYS A 225 1.45 12.90 21.79
CA LYS A 225 0.17 13.18 21.11
C LYS A 225 -0.25 12.10 20.12
N LEU A 226 0.59 11.09 19.87
CA LEU A 226 0.28 10.05 18.89
C LEU A 226 -0.84 9.13 19.38
N PRO A 227 -1.68 8.62 18.45
CA PRO A 227 -2.64 7.62 18.83
C PRO A 227 -1.90 6.35 19.28
N ARG A 228 -2.41 5.70 20.32
CA ARG A 228 -1.81 4.53 20.98
C ARG A 228 -0.52 4.81 21.74
N PHE A 229 -0.14 6.08 21.95
CA PHE A 229 0.98 6.42 22.82
C PHE A 229 0.82 5.81 24.23
N ASP A 230 -0.33 5.97 24.88
CA ASP A 230 -0.57 5.42 26.22
C ASP A 230 -0.37 3.91 26.28
N VAL A 231 -0.81 3.19 25.24
CA VAL A 231 -0.65 1.73 25.15
C VAL A 231 0.81 1.35 24.92
N ALA A 232 1.51 2.07 24.05
CA ALA A 232 2.93 1.83 23.79
C ALA A 232 3.79 2.17 25.03
N TRP A 233 3.47 3.24 25.74
CA TRP A 233 4.15 3.68 26.95
C TRP A 233 3.89 2.73 28.14
N LEU A 234 2.66 2.23 28.29
CA LEU A 234 2.33 1.21 29.27
C LEU A 234 3.16 -0.07 29.07
N LEU A 235 3.43 -0.42 27.81
CA LEU A 235 4.23 -1.60 27.44
C LEU A 235 5.73 -1.33 27.36
N ALA A 236 6.17 -0.07 27.53
CA ALA A 236 7.57 0.30 27.44
C ALA A 236 8.43 -0.43 28.47
N GLU A 237 9.68 -0.68 28.11
CA GLU A 237 10.67 -1.29 29.00
C GLU A 237 11.22 -0.25 29.98
N ASP A 238 11.75 -0.71 31.12
CA ASP A 238 12.33 0.20 32.13
C ASP A 238 13.51 1.00 31.59
N ALA A 239 14.28 0.41 30.66
CA ALA A 239 15.34 1.10 29.93
C ALA A 239 14.81 2.29 29.10
N ASP A 240 13.59 2.22 28.58
CA ASP A 240 12.98 3.32 27.83
C ASP A 240 12.48 4.43 28.76
N ARG A 241 11.98 4.06 29.95
CA ARG A 241 11.60 5.02 31.00
C ARG A 241 12.80 5.82 31.50
N GLU A 242 13.91 5.13 31.76
CA GLU A 242 15.17 5.78 32.16
C GLU A 242 15.69 6.75 31.10
N LYS A 243 15.57 6.40 29.80
CA LYS A 243 15.92 7.31 28.70
C LYS A 243 15.06 8.57 28.71
N VAL A 244 13.75 8.46 28.95
CA VAL A 244 12.86 9.62 29.05
C VAL A 244 13.25 10.49 30.24
N GLU A 245 13.52 9.92 31.41
CA GLU A 245 13.98 10.69 32.57
C GLU A 245 15.28 11.45 32.29
N ASN A 246 16.25 10.80 31.63
CA ASN A 246 17.50 11.45 31.23
C ASN A 246 17.25 12.59 30.24
N LEU A 247 16.39 12.37 29.24
CA LEU A 247 15.97 13.41 28.30
C LEU A 247 15.25 14.58 29.00
N LEU A 248 14.40 14.31 30.00
CA LEU A 248 13.70 15.33 30.77
C LEU A 248 14.63 16.19 31.65
N ARG A 249 15.82 15.69 32.00
CA ARG A 249 16.87 16.46 32.68
C ARG A 249 17.66 17.35 31.72
N GLU A 250 17.79 16.94 30.46
CA GLU A 250 18.46 17.74 29.41
C GLU A 250 17.56 18.85 28.81
N VAL A 251 16.24 18.72 28.98
CA VAL A 251 15.24 19.65 28.48
C VAL A 251 15.03 20.81 29.48
N SER A 252 14.76 22.01 28.95
CA SER A 252 14.38 23.19 29.76
C SER A 252 13.27 22.87 30.77
N PRO A 253 13.33 23.38 32.01
CA PRO A 253 12.39 23.03 33.08
C PRO A 253 10.92 23.27 32.71
N GLU A 254 10.62 24.34 31.96
CA GLU A 254 9.26 24.65 31.50
C GLU A 254 8.67 23.55 30.60
N ASN A 255 9.48 23.03 29.68
CA ASN A 255 9.08 21.94 28.79
C ASN A 255 9.06 20.59 29.51
N SER A 256 9.96 20.41 30.48
CA SER A 256 10.05 19.19 31.30
C SER A 256 8.75 18.96 32.08
N ASP A 257 8.18 19.99 32.68
CA ASP A 257 6.96 19.85 33.48
C ASP A 257 5.71 19.55 32.63
N LEU A 258 5.63 20.08 31.41
CA LEU A 258 4.59 19.73 30.44
C LEU A 258 4.69 18.28 29.99
N LEU A 259 5.92 17.81 29.75
CA LEU A 259 6.18 16.43 29.33
C LEU A 259 5.94 15.44 30.46
N LYS A 260 6.29 15.76 31.71
CA LYS A 260 6.00 14.90 32.87
C LYS A 260 4.52 14.57 32.99
N ARG A 261 3.63 15.54 32.74
CA ARG A 261 2.17 15.32 32.73
C ARG A 261 1.67 14.38 31.63
N SER A 262 2.50 14.15 30.61
CA SER A 262 2.15 13.29 29.46
C SER A 262 2.76 11.89 29.58
N PHE A 263 3.83 11.71 30.37
CA PHE A 263 4.54 10.45 30.54
C PHE A 263 4.35 9.82 31.94
N ILE A 264 3.67 10.51 32.87
CA ILE A 264 3.36 10.06 34.24
C ILE A 264 1.85 10.13 34.42
#